data_AF-A0AA88SL76-F1
#
_entry.id   AF-A0AA88SL76-F1
#
_cell.length_a   1.000
_cell.length_b   1.000
_cell.length_c   1.000
_cell.angle_alpha   90.00
_cell.angle_beta   90.00
_cell.angle_gamma   90.00
#
_symmetry.space_group_name_H-M   'P 1'
#
loop_
_entity.id
_entity.type
_entity.pdbx_description
1 polymer ?
#
loop_
_entity_poly.entity_id
_entity_poly.type
_entity_poly.pdbx_seq_one_letter_code
_entity_poly.pdbx_strand_id
1 'polypeptide(L)'
;MQICLSFYEVKSKQPSWFTNKVERLHWEHWYINLNVAQHPKTHSGKSHHSKVLVDPGDSALEERSIRRAALVNISTGGFVSIIKFVNEKKVHVPPIPNLEGVSFPYEITIST
;
A
#
# COMPACT_ATOMS: atom_id res chain seq x y z
N MET A 1 -9.35 1.12 7.30
CA MET A 1 -8.95 1.45 5.92
C MET A 1 -7.95 0.46 5.36
N GLN A 2 -8.30 -0.15 4.23
CA GLN A 2 -7.51 -1.18 3.55
C GLN A 2 -7.54 -0.92 2.04
N ILE A 3 -6.41 -1.11 1.39
CA ILE A 3 -6.32 -1.17 -0.08
C ILE A 3 -6.27 -2.64 -0.49
N CYS A 4 -7.05 -3.01 -1.49
CA CYS A 4 -6.95 -4.32 -2.14
C CYS A 4 -6.53 -4.16 -3.60
N LEU A 5 -5.40 -4.76 -3.99
CA LEU A 5 -4.97 -4.91 -5.37
C LEU A 5 -5.35 -6.31 -5.84
N SER A 6 -6.13 -6.40 -6.91
CA SER A 6 -6.63 -7.67 -7.45
C SER A 6 -6.18 -7.85 -8.89
N PHE A 7 -5.49 -8.95 -9.20
CA PHE A 7 -5.15 -9.32 -10.57
C PHE A 7 -6.21 -10.23 -11.16
N TYR A 8 -6.55 -10.04 -12.44
CA TYR A 8 -7.59 -10.82 -13.12
C TYR A 8 -7.24 -11.16 -14.57
N GLU A 9 -7.89 -12.21 -15.07
CA GLU A 9 -7.99 -12.51 -16.50
C GLU A 9 -9.32 -12.03 -17.06
N VAL A 10 -9.30 -11.60 -18.32
CA VAL A 10 -10.50 -11.29 -19.08
C VAL A 10 -10.86 -12.53 -19.92
N LYS A 11 -11.96 -13.21 -19.59
CA LYS A 11 -12.50 -14.29 -20.41
C LYS A 11 -13.63 -13.77 -21.27
N SER A 12 -13.40 -13.71 -22.59
CA SER A 12 -14.45 -13.60 -23.59
C SER A 12 -14.77 -14.99 -24.12
N LYS A 13 -15.94 -15.53 -23.80
CA LYS A 13 -16.39 -16.84 -24.30
C LYS A 13 -17.17 -16.78 -25.62
N GLN A 14 -17.47 -15.58 -26.14
CA GLN A 14 -18.38 -15.41 -27.27
C GLN A 14 -17.85 -14.38 -28.28
N PRO A 15 -18.16 -14.55 -29.58
CA PRO A 15 -17.88 -13.50 -30.56
C PRO A 15 -18.61 -12.22 -30.14
N SER A 16 -17.92 -11.08 -30.24
CA SER A 16 -18.33 -9.76 -29.74
C SER A 16 -19.71 -9.27 -30.20
N TRP A 17 -20.36 -9.93 -31.16
CA TRP A 17 -21.69 -9.59 -31.66
C TRP A 17 -22.86 -10.20 -30.88
N PHE A 18 -22.65 -11.23 -30.05
CA PHE A 18 -23.77 -11.94 -29.40
C PHE A 18 -24.08 -11.51 -27.96
N THR A 19 -23.10 -11.11 -27.14
CA THR A 19 -23.33 -10.48 -25.82
C THR A 19 -22.03 -9.85 -25.32
N ASN A 20 -22.11 -8.65 -24.72
CA ASN A 20 -20.95 -7.88 -24.23
C ASN A 20 -20.65 -8.15 -22.75
N LYS A 21 -20.85 -9.39 -22.28
CA LYS A 21 -20.53 -9.76 -20.89
C LYS A 21 -19.10 -10.26 -20.83
N VAL A 22 -18.19 -9.31 -20.62
CA VAL A 22 -16.80 -9.59 -20.29
C VAL A 22 -16.72 -10.12 -18.86
N GLU A 23 -16.39 -11.40 -18.68
CA GLU A 23 -16.15 -11.98 -17.35
C GLU A 23 -14.72 -11.69 -16.88
N ARG A 24 -14.59 -11.21 -15.64
CA ARG A 24 -13.31 -11.03 -14.95
C ARG A 24 -13.09 -12.18 -13.97
N LEU A 25 -12.00 -12.92 -14.15
CA LEU A 25 -11.60 -13.99 -13.24
C LEU A 25 -10.40 -13.52 -12.40
N HIS A 26 -10.64 -13.17 -11.15
CA HIS A 26 -9.59 -12.73 -10.22
C HIS A 26 -8.77 -13.93 -9.73
N TRP A 27 -7.46 -13.91 -9.97
CA TRP A 27 -6.56 -15.02 -9.64
C TRP A 27 -5.59 -14.69 -8.50
N GLU A 28 -5.42 -13.42 -8.14
CA GLU A 28 -4.62 -13.00 -6.99
C GLU A 28 -5.14 -11.72 -6.35
N HIS A 29 -5.04 -11.64 -5.01
CA HIS A 29 -5.46 -10.49 -4.21
C HIS A 29 -4.37 -10.13 -3.20
N TRP A 30 -4.06 -8.84 -3.10
CA TRP A 30 -3.09 -8.26 -2.20
C TRP A 30 -3.77 -7.24 -1.30
N TYR A 31 -3.83 -7.52 0.00
CA TYR A 31 -4.45 -6.66 0.99
C TYR A 31 -3.38 -5.85 1.74
N ILE A 32 -3.51 -4.52 1.67
CA ILE A 32 -2.59 -3.57 2.28
C ILE A 32 -3.36 -2.79 3.34
N ASN A 33 -3.01 -3.01 4.60
CA ASN A 33 -3.60 -2.29 5.73
C ASN A 33 -2.95 -0.91 5.85
N LEU A 34 -3.76 0.14 5.94
CA LEU A 34 -3.28 1.51 6.10
C LEU A 34 -3.53 1.99 7.53
N ASN A 35 -2.46 2.40 8.19
CA ASN A 35 -2.53 3.04 9.50
C ASN A 35 -2.28 4.55 9.33
N VAL A 36 -3.29 5.36 9.60
CA VAL A 36 -3.16 6.82 9.63
C VAL A 36 -2.67 7.21 11.02
N ALA A 37 -1.40 7.58 11.13
CA ALA A 37 -0.86 8.11 12.37
C ALA A 37 -1.55 9.44 12.69
N GLN A 38 -2.27 9.49 13.81
CA GLN A 38 -2.75 10.75 14.34
C GLN A 38 -1.56 11.51 14.92
N HIS A 39 -1.38 12.75 14.49
CA HIS A 39 -0.41 13.62 15.13
C HIS A 39 -0.86 13.84 16.58
N PRO A 40 -0.02 13.60 17.61
CA PRO A 40 -0.37 13.98 18.96
C PRO A 40 -0.61 15.49 18.94
N LYS A 41 -1.87 15.92 19.10
CA LYS A 41 -2.15 17.33 19.31
C LYS A 41 -1.30 17.76 20.49
N THR A 42 -0.42 18.72 20.30
CA THR A 42 0.31 19.37 21.39
C THR A 42 -0.75 19.95 22.31
N HIS A 43 -1.12 19.21 23.35
CA HIS A 43 -1.97 19.73 24.39
C HIS A 43 -1.17 20.87 25.03
N SER A 44 -1.60 22.09 24.76
CA SER A 44 -1.11 23.30 25.41
C SER A 44 -1.55 23.30 26.87
N GLY A 45 -1.10 22.31 27.64
CA GLY A 45 -1.26 22.23 29.07
C GLY A 45 -0.10 22.94 29.72
N LYS A 46 -0.33 24.16 30.21
CA LYS A 46 0.54 24.81 31.20
C LYS A 46 0.82 23.81 32.31
N SER A 47 2.06 23.35 32.46
CA SER A 47 2.53 22.76 33.71
C SER A 47 3.89 23.37 34.04
N HIS A 48 3.92 24.06 35.17
CA HIS A 48 5.08 24.74 35.72
C HIS A 48 6.15 23.71 36.12
N HIS A 49 7.40 24.10 35.88
CA HIS A 49 8.60 23.66 36.61
C HIS A 49 9.35 22.41 36.12
N SER A 50 10.09 22.54 35.02
CA SER A 50 11.47 22.05 34.92
C SER A 50 12.17 22.76 33.75
N LYS A 51 13.18 23.58 34.04
CA LYS A 51 13.99 24.25 33.01
C LYS A 51 14.97 23.24 32.41
N VAL A 52 14.50 22.39 31.51
CA VAL A 52 15.35 21.88 30.44
C VAL A 52 15.05 22.77 29.24
N LEU A 53 16.00 23.68 28.96
CA LEU A 53 15.98 24.58 27.81
C LEU A 53 16.30 23.75 26.55
N VAL A 54 15.39 22.87 26.15
CA VAL A 54 15.42 22.34 24.79
C VAL A 54 14.70 23.38 23.94
N ASP A 55 15.40 23.95 22.97
CA ASP A 55 14.79 24.88 22.03
C ASP A 55 13.57 24.18 21.38
N PRO A 56 12.37 24.78 21.41
CA PRO A 56 11.18 24.20 20.80
C PRO A 56 11.38 23.86 19.31
N GLY A 57 12.30 24.54 18.63
CA GLY A 57 12.69 24.26 17.25
C GLY A 57 13.45 22.93 17.11
N ASP A 58 14.42 22.67 17.98
CA ASP A 58 15.23 21.44 17.97
C ASP A 58 14.35 20.20 18.22
N SER A 59 13.43 20.29 19.19
CA SER A 59 12.44 19.24 19.47
C SER A 59 11.56 18.90 18.26
N ALA A 60 11.05 19.91 17.56
CA ALA A 60 10.19 19.72 16.39
C ALA A 60 10.96 19.16 15.17
N LEU A 61 12.22 19.56 15.00
CA LEU A 61 13.10 19.07 13.93
C LEU A 61 13.50 17.62 14.16
N GLU A 62 13.78 17.22 15.40
CA GLU A 62 14.07 15.85 15.77
C GLU A 62 12.85 14.94 15.57
N GLU A 63 11.67 15.36 16.05
CA GLU A 63 10.42 14.61 15.86
C GLU A 63 10.09 14.41 14.37
N ARG A 64 10.27 15.46 13.55
CA ARG A 64 10.12 15.38 12.09
C ARG A 64 11.11 14.41 11.47
N SER A 65 12.33 14.35 11.98
CA SER A 65 13.38 13.46 11.46
C SER A 65 13.11 12.01 11.84
N ILE A 66 12.66 11.74 13.06
CA ILE A 66 12.18 10.42 13.51
C ILE A 66 11.01 9.94 12.64
N ARG A 67 10.01 10.80 12.41
CA ARG A 67 8.87 10.48 11.54
C ARG A 67 9.29 10.13 10.11
N ARG A 68 10.25 10.87 9.55
CA ARG A 68 10.81 10.57 8.22
C ARG A 68 11.54 9.23 8.19
N ALA A 69 12.39 8.96 9.18
CA ALA A 69 13.13 7.70 9.28
C ALA A 69 12.17 6.50 9.42
N ALA A 70 11.13 6.61 10.25
CA ALA A 70 10.11 5.58 10.41
C ALA A 70 9.36 5.31 9.11
N LEU A 71 8.97 6.36 8.37
CA LEU A 71 8.29 6.22 7.08
C LEU A 71 9.18 5.52 6.04
N VAL A 72 10.45 5.89 5.96
CA VAL A 72 11.42 5.24 5.06
C VAL A 72 11.60 3.77 5.43
N ASN A 73 11.74 3.45 6.72
CA ASN A 73 11.88 2.07 7.18
C ASN A 73 10.66 1.21 6.85
N ILE A 74 9.44 1.73 7.05
CA ILE A 74 8.21 1.03 6.71
C ILE A 74 8.12 0.81 5.19
N SER A 75 8.46 1.82 4.40
CA SER A 75 8.46 1.75 2.93
C SER A 75 9.45 0.70 2.42
N THR A 76 10.73 0.85 2.77
CA THR A 76 11.80 -0.06 2.34
C THR A 76 11.58 -1.48 2.85
N GLY A 77 11.17 -1.63 4.12
CA GLY A 77 10.83 -2.94 4.70
C GLY A 77 9.65 -3.60 3.97
N GLY A 78 8.64 -2.81 3.61
CA GLY A 78 7.48 -3.28 2.84
C GLY A 78 7.87 -3.88 1.48
N PHE A 79 8.74 -3.21 0.72
CA PHE A 79 9.21 -3.73 -0.56
C PHE A 79 9.98 -5.05 -0.42
N VAL A 80 10.84 -5.16 0.59
CA VAL A 80 11.58 -6.40 0.87
C VAL A 80 10.63 -7.54 1.23
N SER A 81 9.61 -7.27 2.04
CA SER A 81 8.59 -8.26 2.38
C SER A 81 7.80 -8.73 1.16
N ILE A 82 7.42 -7.83 0.24
CA ILE A 82 6.75 -8.20 -1.01
C ILE A 82 7.65 -9.14 -1.84
N ILE A 83 8.91 -8.75 -2.06
CA ILE A 83 9.85 -9.56 -2.84
C ILE A 83 10.02 -10.96 -2.22
N LYS A 84 10.22 -11.01 -0.90
CA LYS A 84 10.34 -12.28 -0.17
C LYS A 84 9.08 -13.14 -0.33
N PHE A 85 7.90 -12.55 -0.14
CA PHE A 85 6.63 -13.26 -0.23
C PHE A 85 6.39 -13.84 -1.63
N VAL A 86 6.63 -13.04 -2.69
CA VAL A 86 6.52 -13.52 -4.08
C VAL A 86 7.51 -14.66 -4.35
N ASN A 87 8.75 -14.54 -3.87
CA ASN A 87 9.77 -15.56 -4.08
C ASN A 87 9.50 -16.87 -3.33
N GLU A 88 8.91 -16.80 -2.13
CA GLU A 88 8.51 -17.97 -1.35
C GLU A 88 7.29 -18.67 -1.96
N LYS A 89 6.31 -17.88 -2.38
CA LYS A 89 5.08 -18.36 -3.00
C LYS A 89 5.33 -18.48 -4.52
N LYS A 90 6.05 -19.53 -4.94
CA LYS A 90 6.18 -19.93 -6.36
C LYS A 90 4.85 -20.44 -6.93
N VAL A 91 3.83 -19.59 -6.93
CA VAL A 91 2.50 -19.90 -7.45
C VAL A 91 2.53 -19.81 -8.97
N HIS A 92 1.73 -20.65 -9.62
CA HIS A 92 1.51 -20.57 -11.06
C HIS A 92 0.91 -19.20 -11.42
N VAL A 93 1.67 -18.40 -12.16
CA VAL A 93 1.21 -17.13 -12.74
C VAL A 93 0.61 -17.42 -14.11
N PRO A 94 -0.59 -16.89 -14.45
CA PRO A 94 -1.18 -17.11 -15.76
C PRO A 94 -0.35 -16.50 -16.89
N PRO A 95 -0.56 -16.91 -18.15
CA PRO A 95 0.11 -16.32 -19.31
C PRO A 95 -0.25 -14.84 -19.47
N ILE A 96 0.72 -14.01 -19.89
CA ILE A 96 0.48 -12.58 -20.14
C ILE A 96 -0.41 -12.44 -21.39
N PRO A 97 -1.57 -11.76 -21.28
CA PRO A 97 -2.57 -11.75 -22.35
C PRO A 97 -2.23 -10.88 -23.58
N ASN A 98 -1.25 -9.97 -23.50
CA ASN A 98 -0.91 -9.07 -24.61
C ASN A 98 0.60 -8.79 -24.68
N LEU A 99 1.21 -8.95 -25.87
CA LEU A 99 2.63 -8.65 -26.09
C LEU A 99 2.96 -7.15 -26.03
N GLU A 100 1.98 -6.27 -26.23
CA GLU A 100 2.18 -4.81 -26.22
C GLU A 100 2.11 -4.17 -24.82
N GLY A 101 1.63 -4.91 -23.81
CA GLY A 101 1.50 -4.43 -22.44
C GLY A 101 2.07 -5.44 -21.46
N VAL A 102 3.21 -5.11 -20.83
CA VAL A 102 4.01 -6.02 -19.98
C VAL A 102 3.36 -6.30 -18.60
N SER A 103 2.03 -6.25 -18.48
CA SER A 103 1.33 -6.37 -17.20
C SER A 103 0.01 -7.12 -17.30
N PHE A 104 -0.32 -7.87 -16.25
CA PHE A 104 -1.64 -8.45 -16.06
C PHE A 104 -2.70 -7.36 -15.80
N PRO A 105 -3.95 -7.56 -16.24
CA PRO A 105 -5.07 -6.71 -15.83
C PRO A 105 -5.21 -6.70 -14.30
N TYR A 106 -5.46 -5.53 -13.72
CA TYR A 106 -5.62 -5.35 -12.28
C TYR A 106 -6.68 -4.31 -11.91
N GLU A 107 -7.16 -4.38 -10.67
CA GLU A 107 -8.09 -3.44 -10.07
C GLU A 107 -7.61 -3.06 -8.66
N ILE A 108 -7.78 -1.80 -8.28
CA ILE A 108 -7.47 -1.29 -6.94
C ILE A 108 -8.77 -0.83 -6.29
N THR A 109 -9.10 -1.41 -5.14
CA THR A 109 -10.25 -1.01 -4.33
C THR A 109 -9.79 -0.47 -2.98
N ILE A 110 -10.53 0.50 -2.45
CA ILE A 110 -10.27 1.10 -1.14
C ILE A 110 -11.53 0.91 -0.30
N SER A 111 -11.40 0.22 0.83
CA SER A 111 -12.46 0.08 1.83
C SER A 111 -12.09 0.88 3.08
N THR A 112 -13.05 1.67 3.57
CA THR A 112 -12.90 2.47 4.79
C THR A 112 -13.10 1.64 6.04
#